data_AF-A0A1B6CMK9-F1
#
_entry.id   AF-A0A1B6CMK9-F1
#
_cell.length_a   1.000
_cell.length_b   1.000
_cell.length_c   1.000
_cell.angle_alpha   90.00
_cell.angle_beta   90.00
_cell.angle_gamma   90.00
#
_symmetry.space_group_name_H-M   'P 1'
#
loop_
_entity.id
_entity.type
_entity.pdbx_description
1 polymer ?
#
loop_
_entity_poly.entity_id
_entity_poly.type
_entity_poly.pdbx_seq_one_letter_code
_entity_poly.pdbx_strand_id
1 'polypeptide(L)'
;MLTGSLLMGRRPTVFKTFGVLLEELPVTREEIPRAVARMVLFIENYGLQFEGLFRLSGGNPRLVERMKASMDRTGDADLEGYGDVTSVASLLKLWLRDLPEPLVSPAVTAELVTLLHKYRGEPDWQAEAKIVVAGLPSRNALTLKCVLRLLNLYNARHPDKGYLQPLAAIFSPLLLCGEYHGIATPDTTYLTSKLICDYKYIFSDRLVFV
;
A
#
# COMPACT_ATOMS: atom_id res chain seq x y z
N MET A 1 -26.76 -44.77 27.75
CA MET A 1 -27.54 -43.69 27.10
C MET A 1 -27.53 -42.51 28.07
N LEU A 2 -27.02 -41.30 27.83
CA LEU A 2 -26.79 -40.51 26.62
C LEU A 2 -25.54 -39.64 26.81
N THR A 3 -24.70 -39.57 25.78
CA THR A 3 -23.61 -38.59 25.63
C THR A 3 -24.19 -37.26 25.16
N GLY A 4 -24.12 -36.22 25.98
CA GLY A 4 -24.45 -34.85 25.60
C GLY A 4 -23.20 -34.06 25.24
N SER A 5 -22.73 -34.17 24.00
CA SER A 5 -21.69 -33.29 23.46
C SER A 5 -22.30 -31.92 23.18
N LEU A 6 -22.05 -30.94 24.05
CA LEU A 6 -22.31 -29.54 23.74
C LEU A 6 -21.36 -29.10 22.62
N LEU A 7 -21.96 -28.86 21.46
CA LEU A 7 -21.34 -28.20 20.32
C LEU A 7 -20.76 -26.86 20.77
N MET A 8 -19.45 -26.78 20.99
CA MET A 8 -18.75 -25.51 20.94
C MET A 8 -18.91 -24.98 19.52
N GLY A 9 -19.91 -24.13 19.30
CA GLY A 9 -19.98 -23.30 18.12
C GLY A 9 -18.67 -22.56 18.01
N ARG A 10 -17.88 -22.86 16.96
CA ARG A 10 -16.75 -22.02 16.57
C ARG A 10 -17.28 -20.59 16.52
N ARG A 11 -16.77 -19.70 17.37
CA ARG A 11 -16.96 -18.26 17.18
C ARG A 11 -16.57 -17.97 15.74
N PRO A 12 -17.39 -17.24 14.95
CA PRO A 12 -16.95 -16.81 13.63
C PRO A 12 -15.62 -16.09 13.82
N THR A 13 -14.56 -16.64 13.23
CA THR A 13 -13.25 -16.01 13.22
C THR A 13 -13.42 -14.73 12.43
N VAL A 14 -13.49 -13.59 13.13
CA VAL A 14 -13.55 -12.28 12.50
C VAL A 14 -12.19 -12.06 11.85
N PHE A 15 -12.13 -12.11 10.52
CA PHE A 15 -10.93 -11.84 9.73
C PHE A 15 -10.81 -10.35 9.49
N LYS A 16 -10.69 -9.55 10.56
CA LYS A 16 -10.57 -8.10 10.38
C LYS A 16 -9.28 -7.80 9.60
N THR A 17 -9.41 -7.07 8.50
CA THR A 17 -8.30 -6.76 7.58
C THR A 17 -8.02 -5.26 7.45
N PHE A 18 -9.02 -4.41 7.70
CA PHE A 18 -8.90 -2.95 7.75
C PHE A 18 -8.84 -2.46 9.19
N GLY A 19 -8.02 -1.45 9.50
CA GLY A 19 -7.93 -0.93 10.87
C GLY A 19 -7.27 -1.89 11.84
N VAL A 20 -6.29 -2.67 11.37
CA VAL A 20 -5.56 -3.69 12.13
C VAL A 20 -4.07 -3.45 11.97
N LEU A 21 -3.30 -3.72 13.03
CA LEU A 21 -1.84 -3.59 13.00
C LEU A 21 -1.24 -4.51 11.95
N LEU A 22 -0.22 -4.03 11.22
CA LEU A 22 0.38 -4.76 10.10
C LEU A 22 0.94 -6.14 10.52
N GLU A 23 1.40 -6.25 11.76
CA GLU A 23 1.91 -7.48 12.39
C GLU A 23 0.83 -8.52 12.75
N GLU A 24 -0.44 -8.13 12.80
CA GLU A 24 -1.56 -9.04 13.10
C GLU A 24 -2.21 -9.60 11.84
N LEU A 25 -1.87 -9.05 10.66
CA LEU A 25 -2.52 -9.42 9.41
C LEU A 25 -2.00 -10.73 8.84
N PRO A 26 -2.88 -11.51 8.15
CA PRO A 26 -2.44 -12.66 7.38
C PRO A 26 -1.56 -12.23 6.21
N VAL A 27 -0.42 -12.89 6.04
CA VAL A 27 0.59 -12.55 5.03
C VAL A 27 0.72 -13.62 3.94
N THR A 28 1.29 -13.23 2.80
CA THR A 28 1.81 -14.14 1.77
C THR A 28 3.12 -14.78 2.24
N ARG A 29 3.74 -15.62 1.41
CA ARG A 29 5.06 -16.21 1.72
C ARG A 29 6.16 -15.15 1.79
N GLU A 30 5.96 -14.04 1.11
CA GLU A 30 6.85 -12.88 1.04
C GLU A 30 6.55 -11.86 2.14
N GLU A 31 5.81 -12.24 3.20
CA GLU A 31 5.47 -11.38 4.36
C GLU A 31 4.66 -10.11 4.00
N ILE A 32 4.01 -10.06 2.83
CA ILE A 32 3.12 -8.97 2.44
C ILE A 32 1.69 -9.30 2.91
N PRO A 33 0.92 -8.35 3.49
CA PRO A 33 -0.49 -8.58 3.80
C PRO A 33 -1.28 -9.06 2.59
N ARG A 34 -2.02 -10.18 2.74
CA ARG A 34 -2.71 -10.84 1.62
C ARG A 34 -3.68 -9.90 0.89
N ALA A 35 -4.40 -9.05 1.64
CA ALA A 35 -5.32 -8.07 1.08
C ALA A 35 -4.59 -7.11 0.13
N VAL A 36 -3.42 -6.60 0.52
CA VAL A 36 -2.58 -5.72 -0.32
C VAL A 36 -2.10 -6.47 -1.55
N ALA A 37 -1.54 -7.67 -1.39
CA ALA A 37 -1.06 -8.47 -2.51
C ALA A 37 -2.16 -8.76 -3.55
N ARG A 38 -3.37 -9.12 -3.09
CA ARG A 38 -4.53 -9.38 -3.96
C ARG A 38 -4.97 -8.12 -4.72
N MET A 39 -5.11 -6.99 -4.03
CA MET A 39 -5.50 -5.72 -4.67
C MET A 39 -4.44 -5.22 -5.67
N VAL A 40 -3.15 -5.29 -5.30
CA VAL A 40 -2.04 -4.88 -6.16
C VAL A 40 -1.99 -5.75 -7.42
N LEU A 41 -2.04 -7.08 -7.27
CA LEU A 41 -2.02 -8.00 -8.41
C LEU A 41 -3.20 -7.76 -9.36
N PHE A 42 -4.40 -7.53 -8.82
CA PHE A 42 -5.57 -7.19 -9.63
C PHE A 42 -5.35 -5.90 -10.43
N ILE A 43 -4.84 -4.84 -9.81
CA ILE A 43 -4.57 -3.57 -10.50
C ILE A 43 -3.47 -3.74 -11.55
N GLU A 44 -2.45 -4.56 -11.30
CA GLU A 44 -1.40 -4.83 -12.29
C GLU A 44 -1.93 -5.57 -13.52
N ASN A 45 -2.84 -6.53 -13.32
CA ASN A 45 -3.41 -7.32 -14.40
C ASN A 45 -4.44 -6.54 -15.24
N TYR A 46 -5.22 -5.67 -14.61
CA TYR A 46 -6.41 -5.08 -15.25
C TYR A 46 -6.41 -3.55 -15.31
N GLY A 47 -5.61 -2.87 -14.50
CA GLY A 47 -5.73 -1.42 -14.25
C GLY A 47 -4.61 -0.55 -14.85
N LEU A 48 -3.47 -1.11 -15.26
CA LEU A 48 -2.31 -0.31 -15.65
C LEU A 48 -2.55 0.58 -16.89
N GLN A 49 -3.44 0.18 -17.78
CA GLN A 49 -3.82 0.95 -18.97
C GLN A 49 -4.89 2.02 -18.71
N PHE A 50 -5.50 2.03 -17.51
CA PHE A 50 -6.59 2.95 -17.20
C PHE A 50 -6.05 4.36 -16.93
N GLU A 51 -6.39 5.33 -17.79
CA GLU A 51 -5.92 6.71 -17.62
C GLU A 51 -6.48 7.36 -16.34
N GLY A 52 -5.59 7.94 -15.54
CA GLY A 52 -5.94 8.64 -14.32
C GLY A 52 -6.47 7.75 -13.18
N LEU A 53 -6.23 6.44 -13.18
CA LEU A 53 -6.78 5.46 -12.24
C LEU A 53 -6.79 5.92 -10.77
N PHE A 54 -5.65 6.41 -10.27
CA PHE A 54 -5.55 6.84 -8.88
C PHE A 54 -6.04 8.26 -8.61
N ARG A 55 -6.07 9.11 -9.65
CA ARG A 55 -6.34 10.57 -9.60
C ARG A 55 -7.78 10.94 -9.92
N LEU A 56 -8.27 10.49 -11.07
CA LEU A 56 -9.55 10.90 -11.67
C LEU A 56 -10.70 9.96 -11.31
N SER A 57 -10.38 8.73 -10.91
CA SER A 57 -11.39 7.69 -10.70
C SER A 57 -11.71 7.54 -9.22
N GLY A 58 -12.85 8.08 -8.81
CA GLY A 58 -13.52 7.65 -7.60
C GLY A 58 -14.25 6.35 -7.89
N GLY A 59 -13.74 5.23 -7.35
CA GLY A 59 -14.45 3.95 -7.42
C GLY A 59 -15.87 4.01 -6.86
N ASN A 60 -16.72 3.06 -7.25
CA ASN A 60 -18.09 2.97 -6.77
C ASN A 60 -18.10 2.72 -5.25
N PRO A 61 -18.60 3.66 -4.42
CA PRO A 61 -18.54 3.53 -2.97
C PRO A 61 -19.23 2.26 -2.43
N ARG A 62 -20.30 1.81 -3.09
CA ARG A 62 -21.01 0.58 -2.70
C ARG A 62 -20.18 -0.66 -2.97
N LEU A 63 -19.41 -0.69 -4.06
CA LEU A 63 -18.50 -1.80 -4.36
C LEU A 63 -17.30 -1.79 -3.42
N VAL A 64 -16.73 -0.63 -3.13
CA VAL A 64 -15.64 -0.48 -2.14
C VAL A 64 -16.08 -1.01 -0.78
N GLU A 65 -17.24 -0.58 -0.27
CA GLU A 65 -17.76 -1.06 1.02
C GLU A 65 -18.07 -2.55 1.01
N ARG A 66 -18.64 -3.06 -0.09
CA ARG A 66 -18.90 -4.50 -0.24
C ARG A 66 -17.61 -5.33 -0.21
N MET A 67 -16.57 -4.91 -0.92
CA MET A 67 -15.28 -5.61 -0.94
C MET A 67 -14.59 -5.54 0.41
N LYS A 68 -14.58 -4.36 1.05
CA LYS A 68 -14.07 -4.18 2.42
C LYS A 68 -14.78 -5.12 3.40
N ALA A 69 -16.11 -5.12 3.41
CA ALA A 69 -16.90 -5.98 4.29
C ALA A 69 -16.67 -7.47 4.01
N SER A 70 -16.44 -7.86 2.75
CA SER A 70 -16.06 -9.23 2.40
C SER A 70 -14.69 -9.57 2.98
N MET A 71 -13.67 -8.73 2.75
CA MET A 71 -12.32 -8.93 3.29
C MET A 71 -12.31 -9.01 4.81
N ASP A 72 -13.02 -8.11 5.51
CA ASP A 72 -13.12 -8.11 6.98
C ASP A 72 -13.85 -9.34 7.55
N ARG A 73 -14.66 -10.02 6.71
CA ARG A 73 -15.43 -11.20 7.11
C ARG A 73 -14.74 -12.51 6.75
N THR A 74 -14.08 -12.58 5.61
CA THR A 74 -13.56 -13.84 5.04
C THR A 74 -12.06 -13.83 4.76
N GLY A 75 -11.39 -12.67 4.92
CA GLY A 75 -9.99 -12.47 4.56
C GLY A 75 -9.74 -12.29 3.06
N ASP A 76 -10.80 -12.25 2.23
CA ASP A 76 -10.70 -12.04 0.77
C ASP A 76 -11.99 -11.43 0.19
N ALA A 77 -11.92 -10.92 -1.05
CA ALA A 77 -13.07 -10.51 -1.85
C ALA A 77 -12.92 -11.02 -3.28
N ASP A 78 -14.05 -11.35 -3.92
CA ASP A 78 -14.09 -11.72 -5.34
C ASP A 78 -13.95 -10.46 -6.23
N LEU A 79 -12.70 -10.01 -6.37
CA LEU A 79 -12.33 -8.83 -7.14
C LEU A 79 -12.62 -9.05 -8.64
N GLU A 80 -12.39 -10.26 -9.12
CA GLU A 80 -12.56 -10.64 -10.52
C GLU A 80 -14.04 -10.81 -10.93
N GLY A 81 -14.91 -11.26 -10.01
CA GLY A 81 -16.32 -11.48 -10.30
C GLY A 81 -17.18 -10.23 -10.26
N TYR A 82 -16.94 -9.29 -9.33
CA TYR A 82 -17.75 -8.07 -9.21
C TYR A 82 -16.98 -6.77 -8.94
N GLY A 83 -15.65 -6.83 -8.81
CA GLY A 83 -14.82 -5.65 -8.65
C GLY A 83 -14.54 -4.97 -10.00
N ASP A 84 -14.39 -3.65 -9.95
CA ASP A 84 -13.83 -2.86 -11.06
C ASP A 84 -12.52 -2.20 -10.62
N VAL A 85 -11.64 -1.92 -11.59
CA VAL A 85 -10.29 -1.40 -11.32
C VAL A 85 -10.29 -0.09 -10.52
N THR A 86 -11.29 0.78 -10.73
CA THR A 86 -11.38 2.06 -10.02
C THR A 86 -11.80 1.87 -8.57
N SER A 87 -12.72 0.93 -8.31
CA SER A 87 -13.11 0.52 -6.97
C SER A 87 -12.00 -0.22 -6.23
N VAL A 88 -11.24 -1.10 -6.89
CA VAL A 88 -10.09 -1.78 -6.26
C VAL A 88 -8.95 -0.80 -5.96
N ALA A 89 -8.69 0.17 -6.84
CA ALA A 89 -7.73 1.25 -6.57
C ALA A 89 -8.18 2.13 -5.38
N SER A 90 -9.47 2.45 -5.27
CA SER A 90 -10.04 3.12 -4.10
C SER A 90 -9.92 2.28 -2.83
N LEU A 91 -10.13 0.97 -2.93
CA LEU A 91 -10.03 0.03 -1.81
C LEU A 91 -8.60 -0.08 -1.28
N LEU A 92 -7.59 -0.09 -2.16
CA LEU A 92 -6.17 -0.07 -1.76
C LEU A 92 -5.83 1.22 -0.99
N LYS A 93 -6.27 2.38 -1.50
CA LYS A 93 -6.09 3.67 -0.82
C LYS A 93 -6.78 3.68 0.55
N LEU A 94 -7.99 3.13 0.62
CA LEU A 94 -8.76 2.99 1.86
C LEU A 94 -8.01 2.11 2.87
N TRP A 95 -7.46 0.97 2.43
CA TRP A 95 -6.73 0.06 3.29
C TRP A 95 -5.49 0.71 3.90
N LEU A 96 -4.71 1.44 3.10
CA LEU A 96 -3.53 2.18 3.57
C LEU A 96 -3.90 3.26 4.58
N ARG A 97 -4.96 4.02 4.30
CA ARG A 97 -5.46 5.09 5.16
C ARG A 97 -5.94 4.57 6.51
N ASP A 98 -6.59 3.41 6.51
CA ASP A 98 -7.19 2.85 7.71
C ASP A 98 -6.16 2.11 8.59
N LEU A 99 -4.89 2.01 8.20
CA LEU A 99 -3.85 1.44 9.07
C LEU A 99 -3.75 2.25 10.39
N PRO A 100 -3.61 1.58 11.55
CA PRO A 100 -3.44 2.29 12.83
C PRO A 100 -2.18 3.17 12.87
N GLU A 101 -1.14 2.76 12.15
CA GLU A 101 0.12 3.48 11.99
C GLU A 101 0.50 3.51 10.49
N PRO A 102 1.12 4.60 10.01
CA PRO A 102 1.58 4.68 8.63
C PRO A 102 2.68 3.66 8.36
N LEU A 103 2.82 3.25 7.09
CA LEU A 103 3.86 2.30 6.69
C LEU A 103 5.26 2.80 7.01
N VAL A 104 5.50 4.10 6.86
CA VAL A 104 6.74 4.76 7.27
C VAL A 104 6.45 5.62 8.49
N SER A 105 7.12 5.31 9.61
CA SER A 105 6.94 6.03 10.85
C SER A 105 7.35 7.51 10.72
N PRO A 106 6.86 8.40 11.61
CA PRO A 106 7.24 9.82 11.57
C PRO A 106 8.75 10.04 11.67
N ALA A 107 9.43 9.27 12.53
CA ALA A 107 10.88 9.37 12.71
C ALA A 107 11.63 9.02 11.41
N VAL A 108 11.25 7.92 10.75
CA VAL A 108 11.87 7.49 9.49
C VAL A 108 11.53 8.47 8.36
N THR A 109 10.31 9.03 8.35
CA THR A 109 9.92 10.05 7.37
C THR A 109 10.80 11.30 7.49
N ALA A 110 11.01 11.80 8.71
CA ALA A 110 11.86 12.97 8.96
C ALA A 110 13.33 12.71 8.57
N GLU A 111 13.84 11.51 8.86
CA GLU A 111 15.18 11.10 8.46
C GLU A 111 15.34 11.06 6.93
N LEU A 112 14.38 10.45 6.22
CA LEU A 112 14.40 10.40 4.75
C LEU A 112 14.30 11.79 4.10
N VAL A 113 13.49 12.70 4.66
CA VAL A 113 13.43 14.10 4.20
C VAL A 113 14.78 14.79 4.41
N THR A 114 15.41 14.60 5.57
CA THR A 114 16.74 15.16 5.87
C THR A 114 17.79 14.67 4.89
N LEU A 115 17.81 13.37 4.58
CA LEU A 115 18.71 12.79 3.58
C LEU A 115 18.43 13.38 2.19
N LEU A 116 17.15 13.50 1.82
CA LEU A 116 16.75 14.01 0.52
C LEU A 116 17.21 15.46 0.32
N HIS A 117 17.12 16.30 1.35
CA HIS A 117 17.67 17.67 1.32
C HIS A 117 19.21 17.68 1.29
N LYS A 118 19.86 16.84 2.11
CA LYS A 118 21.33 16.74 2.18
C LYS A 118 21.95 16.40 0.82
N TYR A 119 21.40 15.38 0.15
CA TYR A 119 21.92 14.90 -1.14
C TYR A 119 21.19 15.53 -2.33
N ARG A 120 20.21 16.42 -2.12
CA ARG A 120 19.39 17.04 -3.17
C ARG A 120 18.74 16.03 -4.12
N GLY A 121 18.49 14.82 -3.64
CA GLY A 121 17.96 13.70 -4.44
C GLY A 121 18.90 13.11 -5.48
N GLU A 122 20.21 13.42 -5.42
CA GLU A 122 21.26 12.84 -6.26
C GLU A 122 21.50 11.35 -5.94
N PRO A 123 22.27 10.59 -6.77
CA PRO A 123 22.44 9.14 -6.61
C PRO A 123 22.88 8.68 -5.21
N ASP A 124 23.68 9.47 -4.50
CA ASP A 124 24.10 9.17 -3.12
C ASP A 124 22.91 9.02 -2.16
N TRP A 125 21.79 9.71 -2.40
CA TRP A 125 20.58 9.55 -1.59
C TRP A 125 20.04 8.12 -1.65
N GLN A 126 20.18 7.42 -2.79
CA GLN A 126 19.62 6.08 -2.98
C GLN A 126 20.27 5.06 -2.04
N ALA A 127 21.59 5.18 -1.83
CA ALA A 127 22.34 4.30 -0.95
C ALA A 127 21.95 4.50 0.52
N GLU A 128 21.82 5.76 0.95
CA GLU A 128 21.42 6.11 2.32
C GLU A 128 19.95 5.76 2.58
N ALA A 129 19.06 6.08 1.64
CA ALA A 129 17.64 5.74 1.74
C ALA A 129 17.43 4.22 1.86
N LYS A 130 18.24 3.42 1.16
CA LYS A 130 18.23 1.96 1.28
C LYS A 130 18.55 1.50 2.70
N ILE A 131 19.53 2.11 3.36
CA ILE A 131 19.91 1.78 4.75
C ILE A 131 18.75 2.11 5.69
N VAL A 132 18.18 3.31 5.56
CA VAL A 132 17.06 3.77 6.41
C VAL A 132 15.83 2.89 6.23
N VAL A 133 15.46 2.58 4.98
CA VAL A 133 14.32 1.70 4.66
C VAL A 133 14.54 0.27 5.13
N ALA A 134 15.78 -0.23 5.13
CA ALA A 134 16.10 -1.55 5.68
C ALA A 134 15.93 -1.65 7.21
N GLY A 135 15.89 -0.51 7.91
CA GLY A 135 15.61 -0.43 9.34
C GLY A 135 14.11 -0.47 9.69
N LEU A 136 13.21 -0.37 8.71
CA LEU A 136 11.77 -0.54 8.94
C LEU A 136 11.44 -1.99 9.34
N PRO A 137 10.37 -2.22 10.12
CA PRO A 137 9.86 -3.56 10.32
C PRO A 137 9.64 -4.28 8.98
N SER A 138 9.97 -5.56 8.88
CA SER A 138 10.02 -6.26 7.60
C SER A 138 8.72 -6.16 6.80
N ARG A 139 7.57 -6.30 7.48
CA ARG A 139 6.25 -6.17 6.84
C ARG A 139 5.99 -4.76 6.31
N ASN A 140 6.42 -3.71 7.03
CA ASN A 140 6.30 -2.33 6.58
C ASN A 140 7.13 -2.11 5.32
N ALA A 141 8.40 -2.51 5.33
CA ALA A 141 9.31 -2.37 4.19
C ALA A 141 8.79 -3.10 2.95
N LEU A 142 8.31 -4.34 3.11
CA LEU A 142 7.81 -5.17 2.01
C LEU A 142 6.46 -4.66 1.46
N THR A 143 5.57 -4.20 2.32
CA THR A 143 4.30 -3.58 1.92
C THR A 143 4.56 -2.26 1.20
N LEU A 144 5.46 -1.41 1.71
CA LEU A 144 5.87 -0.17 1.07
C LEU A 144 6.47 -0.44 -0.32
N LYS A 145 7.40 -1.40 -0.43
CA LYS A 145 7.98 -1.84 -1.70
C LYS A 145 6.91 -2.28 -2.70
N CYS A 146 5.93 -3.05 -2.25
CA CYS A 146 4.83 -3.55 -3.07
C CYS A 146 4.02 -2.40 -3.68
N VAL A 147 3.64 -1.42 -2.86
CA VAL A 147 2.87 -0.25 -3.31
C VAL A 147 3.72 0.65 -4.21
N LEU A 148 4.97 0.97 -3.83
CA LEU A 148 5.85 1.81 -4.65
C LEU A 148 6.13 1.19 -6.02
N ARG A 149 6.29 -0.14 -6.10
CA ARG A 149 6.42 -0.87 -7.37
C ARG A 149 5.20 -0.66 -8.26
N LEU A 150 4.00 -0.83 -7.72
CA LEU A 150 2.75 -0.63 -8.47
C LEU A 150 2.67 0.81 -9.01
N LEU A 151 2.96 1.81 -8.19
CA LEU A 151 2.92 3.23 -8.59
C LEU A 151 3.97 3.54 -9.66
N ASN A 152 5.16 2.96 -9.54
CA ASN A 152 6.21 3.10 -10.55
C ASN A 152 5.78 2.48 -11.89
N LEU A 153 5.26 1.25 -11.87
CA LEU A 153 4.75 0.56 -13.05
C LEU A 153 3.63 1.35 -13.73
N TYR A 154 2.68 1.85 -12.94
CA TYR A 154 1.60 2.68 -13.45
C TYR A 154 2.14 3.98 -14.08
N ASN A 155 3.06 4.70 -13.41
CA ASN A 155 3.66 5.90 -14.00
C ASN A 155 4.44 5.60 -15.31
N ALA A 156 5.19 4.49 -15.34
CA ALA A 156 5.94 4.07 -16.52
C ALA A 156 5.06 3.69 -17.72
N ARG A 157 3.81 3.28 -17.48
CA ARG A 157 2.82 3.03 -18.54
C ARG A 157 2.22 4.30 -19.13
N HIS A 158 2.41 5.45 -18.48
CA HIS A 158 1.85 6.75 -18.86
C HIS A 158 2.92 7.86 -18.85
N PRO A 159 4.04 7.71 -19.61
CA PRO A 159 5.21 8.59 -19.50
C PRO A 159 4.89 10.06 -19.79
N ASP A 160 3.96 10.33 -20.71
CA ASP A 160 3.62 11.69 -21.16
C ASP A 160 2.51 12.35 -20.35
N LYS A 161 1.91 11.63 -19.38
CA LYS A 161 0.76 12.14 -18.61
C LYS A 161 1.15 12.92 -17.36
N GLY A 162 2.44 12.90 -17.00
CA GLY A 162 2.94 13.60 -15.81
C GLY A 162 2.32 13.11 -14.50
N TYR A 163 2.01 11.82 -14.38
CA TYR A 163 1.29 11.27 -13.21
C TYR A 163 2.12 11.17 -11.94
N LEU A 164 3.45 11.20 -12.02
CA LEU A 164 4.32 11.07 -10.86
C LEU A 164 3.95 12.02 -9.71
N GLN A 165 3.80 13.33 -9.99
CA GLN A 165 3.50 14.31 -8.94
C GLN A 165 2.08 14.15 -8.36
N PRO A 166 1.02 13.98 -9.16
CA PRO A 166 -0.30 13.62 -8.65
C PRO A 166 -0.33 12.33 -7.83
N LEU A 167 0.39 11.28 -8.26
CA LEU A 167 0.48 10.03 -7.51
C LEU A 167 1.15 10.26 -6.16
N ALA A 168 2.27 10.99 -6.15
CA ALA A 168 2.99 11.32 -4.93
C ALA A 168 2.12 12.13 -3.95
N ALA A 169 1.36 13.12 -4.43
CA ALA A 169 0.47 13.91 -3.59
C ALA A 169 -0.66 13.06 -2.97
N ILE A 170 -1.20 12.10 -3.73
CA ILE A 170 -2.27 11.20 -3.26
C ILE A 170 -1.75 10.16 -2.28
N PHE A 171 -0.57 9.60 -2.51
CA PHE A 171 -0.03 8.51 -1.71
C PHE A 171 0.88 8.95 -0.56
N SER A 172 1.41 10.17 -0.59
CA SER A 172 2.21 10.74 0.52
C SER A 172 1.52 10.59 1.88
N PRO A 173 0.27 11.05 2.08
CA PRO A 173 -0.39 10.94 3.38
C PRO A 173 -0.91 9.52 3.68
N LEU A 174 -0.83 8.60 2.72
CA LEU A 174 -1.23 7.19 2.87
C LEU A 174 -0.04 6.30 3.25
N LEU A 175 1.18 6.71 2.91
CA LEU A 175 2.41 5.94 3.12
C LEU A 175 3.26 6.52 4.25
N LEU A 176 3.27 7.84 4.39
CA LEU A 176 4.15 8.59 5.28
C LEU A 176 3.34 9.30 6.38
N CYS A 177 3.99 9.60 7.50
CA CYS A 177 3.44 10.55 8.47
C CYS A 177 3.97 11.96 8.19
N GLY A 178 3.09 12.90 7.86
CA GLY A 178 3.43 14.33 7.90
C GLY A 178 3.52 14.84 9.34
N GLU A 179 4.22 15.98 9.53
CA GLU A 179 4.22 16.75 10.80
C GLU A 179 2.82 17.18 11.23
N TYR A 180 1.89 17.26 10.27
CA TYR A 180 0.47 17.46 10.48
C TYR A 180 -0.24 16.15 10.10
N HIS A 181 -0.79 15.44 11.10
CA HIS A 181 -1.43 14.12 10.94
C HIS A 181 -2.28 14.02 9.66
N GLY A 182 -1.83 13.19 8.70
CA GLY A 182 -2.56 12.86 7.48
C GLY A 182 -2.57 13.91 6.36
N ILE A 183 -1.74 14.96 6.44
CA ILE A 183 -1.64 15.99 5.38
C ILE A 183 -0.28 15.90 4.67
N ALA A 184 -0.30 15.80 3.35
CA ALA A 184 0.89 15.90 2.53
C ALA A 184 1.49 17.31 2.59
N THR A 185 2.79 17.40 2.83
CA THR A 185 3.61 18.61 2.71
C THR A 185 4.37 18.60 1.38
N PRO A 186 4.93 19.74 0.92
CA PRO A 186 5.81 19.75 -0.25
C PRO A 186 6.98 18.76 -0.11
N ASP A 187 7.59 18.66 1.07
CA ASP A 187 8.71 17.76 1.32
C ASP A 187 8.31 16.28 1.30
N THR A 188 7.21 15.91 1.96
CA THR A 188 6.73 14.51 1.95
C THR A 188 6.22 14.09 0.57
N THR A 189 5.65 15.03 -0.19
CA THR A 189 5.26 14.80 -1.59
C THR A 189 6.50 14.58 -2.46
N TYR A 190 7.53 15.42 -2.30
CA TYR A 190 8.79 15.27 -3.02
C TYR A 190 9.49 13.95 -2.66
N LEU A 191 9.52 13.60 -1.38
CA LEU A 191 10.01 12.32 -0.89
C LEU A 191 9.25 11.14 -1.52
N THR A 192 7.92 11.18 -1.51
CA THR A 192 7.10 10.10 -2.11
C THR A 192 7.39 9.95 -3.61
N SER A 193 7.51 11.07 -4.33
CA SER A 193 7.89 11.07 -5.75
C SER A 193 9.25 10.39 -5.98
N LYS A 194 10.25 10.73 -5.15
CA LYS A 194 11.59 10.14 -5.22
C LYS A 194 11.59 8.66 -4.86
N LEU A 195 10.85 8.25 -3.84
CA LEU A 195 10.66 6.85 -3.48
C LEU A 195 10.01 6.04 -4.62
N ILE A 196 9.02 6.61 -5.32
CA ILE A 196 8.40 5.96 -6.50
C ILE A 196 9.41 5.78 -7.62
N CYS A 197 10.16 6.83 -7.97
CA CYS A 197 11.15 6.78 -9.07
C CYS A 197 12.32 5.84 -8.77
N ASP A 198 12.84 5.90 -7.55
CA ASP A 198 14.08 5.24 -7.16
C ASP A 198 13.85 3.87 -6.48
N TYR A 199 12.60 3.39 -6.42
CA TYR A 199 12.24 2.18 -5.68
C TYR A 199 13.12 0.97 -6.04
N LYS A 200 13.52 0.82 -7.31
CA LYS A 200 14.38 -0.29 -7.78
C LYS A 200 15.81 -0.23 -7.25
N TYR A 201 16.30 0.97 -6.91
CA TYR A 201 17.64 1.17 -6.34
C TYR A 201 17.59 1.02 -4.81
N ILE A 202 16.51 1.50 -4.20
CA ILE A 202 16.27 1.43 -2.75
C ILE A 202 15.94 0.00 -2.31
N PHE A 203 15.11 -0.72 -3.07
CA PHE A 203 14.67 -2.09 -2.79
C PHE A 203 15.25 -3.06 -3.82
N SER A 204 16.42 -3.61 -3.53
CA SER A 204 17.24 -4.34 -4.51
C SER A 204 16.72 -5.72 -4.91
N ASP A 205 15.85 -6.34 -4.11
CA ASP A 205 15.33 -7.68 -4.39
C ASP A 205 14.10 -7.61 -5.31
N ARG A 206 13.90 -8.58 -6.20
CA ARG A 206 12.63 -8.68 -6.94
C ARG A 206 11.52 -9.15 -5.99
N LEU A 207 10.36 -8.49 -6.03
CA LEU A 207 9.14 -9.10 -5.50
C LEU A 207 8.69 -10.16 -6.52
N VAL A 208 8.63 -11.41 -6.09
CA VAL A 208 8.01 -12.48 -6.87
C VAL A 208 6.63 -12.69 -6.25
N PHE A 209 5.57 -12.35 -6.99
CA PHE A 209 4.22 -12.77 -6.63
C PHE A 209 4.10 -14.21 -7.11
N VAL A 210 4.10 -15.17 -6.19
CA VAL A 210 3.79 -16.58 -6.48
C VAL A 210 2.32 -16.84 -6.24
#